data_AF-A0A951QUD8-F1
#
_entry.id   AF-A0A951QUD8-F1
#
_cell.length_a   1.000
_cell.length_b   1.000
_cell.length_c   1.000
_cell.angle_alpha   90.00
_cell.angle_beta   90.00
_cell.angle_gamma   90.00
#
_symmetry.space_group_name_H-M   'P 1'
#
loop_
_entity.id
_entity.type
_entity.pdbx_description
1 polymer ?
#
loop_
_entity_poly.entity_id
_entity_poly.type
_entity_poly.pdbx_seq_one_letter_code
_entity_poly.pdbx_strand_id
1 'polypeptide(L)' 'MTKPDYKAMTQQELRQYILNHRDDSDAVHEAVLRVQEYGTTLNSVDELRQFVEEKRRQRLEP' A
#
# COMPACT_ATOMS: atom_id res chain seq x y z
N MET A 1 25.80 0.21 7.59
CA MET A 1 24.99 -0.60 6.66
C MET A 1 24.23 0.34 5.75
N THR A 2 24.32 0.14 4.44
CA THR A 2 23.59 0.94 3.45
C THR A 2 22.12 0.51 3.49
N LYS A 3 21.19 1.45 3.69
CA LYS A 3 19.76 1.16 3.63
C LYS A 3 19.36 0.81 2.19
N PRO A 4 18.38 -0.08 1.97
CA PRO A 4 17.84 -0.33 0.64
C PRO A 4 17.21 0.92 0.03
N ASP A 5 17.14 0.97 -1.30
CA ASP A 5 16.37 1.99 -2.00
C ASP A 5 14.87 1.60 -2.00
N TYR A 6 14.14 2.10 -1.00
CA TYR A 6 12.70 1.81 -0.87
C TYR A 6 11.86 2.38 -2.01
N LYS A 7 12.33 3.45 -2.69
CA LYS A 7 11.60 4.07 -3.81
C LYS A 7 11.64 3.22 -5.06
N ALA A 8 12.75 2.52 -5.28
CA ALA A 8 12.90 1.60 -6.40
C ALA A 8 12.07 0.30 -6.24
N MET A 9 11.65 -0.04 -5.02
CA MET A 9 10.86 -1.26 -4.76
C MET A 9 9.43 -1.15 -5.29
N THR A 10 8.90 -2.23 -5.84
CA THR A 10 7.45 -2.35 -6.07
C THR A 10 6.67 -2.31 -4.75
N GLN A 11 5.36 -2.04 -4.80
CA GLN A 11 4.53 -2.04 -3.60
C GLN A 11 4.54 -3.40 -2.87
N GLN A 12 4.62 -4.51 -3.62
CA GLN A 12 4.65 -5.85 -3.04
C GLN A 12 5.99 -6.12 -2.33
N GLU A 13 7.11 -5.74 -2.94
CA GLU A 13 8.45 -5.89 -2.35
C GLU A 13 8.59 -5.05 -1.08
N LEU A 14 8.19 -3.78 -1.13
CA LEU A 14 8.23 -2.89 0.03
C LEU A 14 7.37 -3.44 1.19
N ARG A 15 6.18 -3.97 0.88
CA ARG A 15 5.32 -4.60 1.90
C ARG A 15 6.00 -5.81 2.54
N GLN A 16 6.58 -6.71 1.73
CA GLN A 16 7.28 -7.89 2.26
C GLN A 16 8.49 -7.49 3.10
N TYR A 17 9.24 -6.48 2.66
CA TYR A 17 10.37 -5.95 3.41
C TYR A 17 9.94 -5.43 4.79
N ILE A 18 8.90 -4.58 4.86
CA ILE A 18 8.38 -4.05 6.13
C ILE A 18 7.92 -5.19 7.07
N LEU A 19 7.28 -6.23 6.54
CA LEU A 19 6.83 -7.37 7.35
C LEU A 19 8.01 -8.11 8.01
N ASN A 20 9.13 -8.19 7.31
CA ASN A 20 10.36 -8.80 7.82
C ASN A 20 11.17 -7.84 8.70
N HIS A 21 11.07 -6.53 8.51
CA HIS A 21 11.87 -5.51 9.17
C HIS A 21 10.96 -4.42 9.77
N ARG A 22 10.13 -4.83 10.75
CA ARG A 22 9.07 -4.00 11.33
C ARG A 22 9.58 -2.75 12.05
N ASP A 23 10.83 -2.77 12.50
CA ASP A 23 11.48 -1.66 13.21
C ASP A 23 12.12 -0.64 12.25
N ASP A 24 12.11 -0.90 10.93
CA ASP A 24 12.65 0.02 9.93
C ASP A 24 11.62 1.13 9.62
N SER A 25 11.71 2.21 10.40
CA SER A 25 10.83 3.38 10.29
C SER A 25 10.83 4.01 8.90
N ASP A 26 11.94 3.94 8.18
CA ASP A 26 12.08 4.57 6.86
C ASP A 26 11.29 3.81 5.80
N ALA A 27 11.31 2.47 5.86
CA ALA A 27 10.50 1.64 4.99
C ALA A 27 9.00 1.86 5.24
N VAL A 28 8.59 1.98 6.50
CA VAL A 28 7.21 2.31 6.87
C VAL A 28 6.82 3.70 6.37
N HIS A 29 7.71 4.69 6.52
CA HIS A 29 7.49 6.06 6.05
C HIS A 29 7.25 6.09 4.53
N GLU A 30 8.09 5.42 3.75
CA GLU A 30 7.93 5.33 2.29
C GLU A 30 6.58 4.67 1.91
N ALA A 31 6.16 3.63 2.63
CA ALA A 31 4.85 3.01 2.37
C ALA A 31 3.67 3.96 2.65
N VAL A 32 3.77 4.80 3.68
CA VAL A 32 2.76 5.83 3.98
C VAL A 32 2.72 6.89 2.89
N LEU A 33 3.88 7.38 2.42
CA LEU A 33 3.96 8.36 1.33
C LEU A 33 3.25 7.85 0.06
N ARG A 34 3.45 6.57 -0.30
CA ARG A 34 2.75 5.97 -1.46
C ARG A 34 1.25 5.90 -1.28
N VAL A 35 0.75 5.66 -0.06
CA VAL A 35 -0.68 5.70 0.23
C VAL A 35 -1.21 7.13 0.12
N GLN A 36 -0.44 8.13 0.51
CA GLN A 36 -0.83 9.54 0.34
C GLN A 36 -0.84 9.96 -1.14
N GLU A 37 0.11 9.47 -1.93
CA GLU A 37 0.24 9.84 -3.36
C GLU A 37 -0.75 9.12 -4.26
N TYR A 38 -0.94 7.82 -4.07
CA TYR A 38 -1.73 6.96 -4.96
C TYR A 38 -2.99 6.37 -4.30
N GLY A 39 -3.21 6.64 -3.02
CA GLY A 39 -4.39 6.14 -2.31
C GLY A 39 -5.68 6.80 -2.77
N THR A 40 -6.78 6.10 -2.54
CA THR A 40 -8.12 6.65 -2.77
C THR A 40 -8.67 7.13 -1.44
N THR A 41 -8.89 8.44 -1.30
CA THR A 41 -9.61 8.99 -0.16
C THR A 41 -11.08 8.66 -0.29
N LEU A 42 -11.65 8.11 0.79
CA LEU A 42 -13.06 7.77 0.89
C LEU A 42 -13.66 8.61 2.01
N ASN A 43 -14.74 9.33 1.73
CA ASN A 43 -15.34 10.31 2.63
C ASN A 43 -16.43 9.70 3.52
N SER A 44 -16.84 8.46 3.24
CA SER A 44 -17.89 7.78 3.99
C SER A 44 -17.71 6.26 4.01
N VAL A 45 -18.41 5.62 4.94
CA VAL A 45 -18.46 4.15 5.03
C VAL A 45 -19.17 3.55 3.81
N ASP A 46 -20.15 4.24 3.22
CA ASP A 46 -20.85 3.77 2.03
C ASP A 46 -19.93 3.78 0.80
N GLU A 47 -19.11 4.82 0.63
CA GLU A 47 -18.07 4.85 -0.41
C GLU A 47 -17.06 3.70 -0.25
N LEU A 48 -16.68 3.38 0.99
CA LEU A 48 -15.83 2.22 1.26
C LEU A 48 -16.49 0.90 0.85
N ARG A 49 -17.77 0.71 1.15
CA ARG A 49 -18.49 -0.51 0.75
C ARG A 49 -18.52 -0.65 -0.77
N GLN A 50 -18.88 0.41 -1.48
CA GLN A 50 -18.92 0.42 -2.94
C GLN A 50 -17.54 0.12 -3.55
N PHE A 51 -16.50 0.79 -3.05
CA PHE A 51 -15.13 0.59 -3.51
C PHE A 51 -14.65 -0.86 -3.33
N VAL A 52 -14.94 -1.47 -2.16
CA VAL A 52 -14.58 -2.87 -1.89
C VAL A 52 -15.34 -3.83 -2.81
N GLU A 53 -16.64 -3.60 -3.04
CA GLU A 53 -17.44 -4.41 -3.96
C GLU A 53 -16.95 -4.32 -5.41
N GLU A 54 -16.58 -3.12 -5.86
CA GLU A 54 -16.03 -2.90 -7.19
C GLU A 54 -14.68 -3.60 -7.36
N LYS A 55 -13.78 -3.47 -6.38
CA LYS A 55 -12.48 -4.15 -6.40
C LYS A 55 -12.62 -5.67 -6.38
N ARG A 56 -13.61 -6.21 -5.66
CA ARG A 56 -13.91 -7.64 -5.68
C ARG A 56 -14.40 -8.09 -7.05
N ARG A 57 -15.30 -7.32 -7.69
CA ARG A 57 -15.76 -7.58 -9.06
C ARG A 57 -14.61 -7.56 -10.08
N GLN A 58 -13.74 -6.55 -10.01
CA GLN A 58 -12.56 -6.43 -10.90
C GLN A 58 -11.54 -7.57 -10.72
N ARG A 59 -11.46 -8.19 -9.53
CA ARG A 59 -10.61 -9.37 -9.28
C ARG A 59 -11.26 -10.71 -9.65
N LEU A 60 -12.57 -10.72 -9.93
CA LEU A 60 -13.36 -11.91 -10.25
C LEU A 60 -13.62 -12.08 -11.75
N GLU A 61 -13.27 -11.09 -12.58
CA GLU A 61 -13.27 -11.23 -14.03
C GLU A 61 -11.92 -11.87 -14.46
N PRO A 62 -11.94 -13.01 -15.18
CA PRO A 62 -10.73 -13.67 -15.69
C PRO A 62 -9.99 -12.87 -16.78
#